data_AF-A0A7C4CJA8-F1
#
_entry.id   AF-A0A7C4CJA8-F1
#
_cell.length_a   1.000
_cell.length_b   1.000
_cell.length_c   1.000
_cell.angle_alpha   90.00
_cell.angle_beta   90.00
_cell.angle_gamma   90.00
#
_symmetry.space_group_name_H-M   'P 1'
#
loop_
_entity.id
_entity.type
_entity.pdbx_description
1 polymer ?
#
loop_
_entity_poly.entity_id
_entity_poly.type
_entity_poly.pdbx_seq_one_letter_code
_entity_poly.pdbx_strand_id
1 'polypeptide(L)'
;MISGSIITRILSPIVSGLKHIFFRPITIKYPYERTYNIPESNYRFDPKEGVAYPGYKGRHILYLDKCTGCGSCDRACENISEAISMVFGYDVSIKLDANTFRRLREGAEISKAIEVIVDRFSGELKSCEHTGENYVIRLNRDPVFNYRCEVVYENLLEDVLRELTVKGWAVELIEYKPVESMRFKIGKDADVFEVLIEKRDFEFKQNKRSIFPAIDYGRCVFCGFCVDACPFYALEMGPSFELSSLEREELLYTPLMLSSKFFETHPPETTWSEKTLILFRRYR
;
A
#
# COMPACT_ATOMS: atom_id res chain seq x y z
N MET A 1 69.09 9.55 18.53
CA MET A 1 68.59 10.81 17.94
C MET A 1 67.43 10.47 17.01
N ILE A 2 66.19 10.63 17.48
CA ILE A 2 64.99 10.40 16.65
C ILE A 2 64.88 11.62 15.73
N SER A 3 65.02 11.38 14.42
CA SER A 3 64.99 12.40 13.36
C SER A 3 63.77 13.32 13.51
N GLY A 4 63.97 14.64 13.43
CA GLY A 4 62.92 15.67 13.55
C GLY A 4 61.72 15.47 12.61
N SER A 5 61.87 14.65 11.56
CA SER A 5 60.78 14.24 10.66
C SER A 5 59.71 13.36 11.32
N ILE A 6 60.06 12.55 12.32
CA ILE A 6 59.12 11.66 13.03
C ILE A 6 58.25 12.48 13.99
N ILE A 7 58.85 13.46 14.66
CA ILE A 7 58.15 14.32 15.62
C ILE A 7 57.11 15.19 14.90
N THR A 8 57.44 15.78 13.76
CA THR A 8 56.46 16.53 12.95
C THR A 8 55.36 15.64 12.37
N ARG A 9 55.69 14.40 12.00
CA ARG A 9 54.71 13.41 11.51
C ARG A 9 53.73 12.93 12.57
N ILE A 10 54.11 12.95 13.85
CA ILE A 10 53.24 12.53 14.97
C ILE A 10 52.50 13.72 15.56
N LEU A 11 53.19 14.84 15.84
CA LEU A 11 52.58 15.98 16.52
C LEU A 11 51.63 16.79 15.62
N SER A 12 51.92 16.93 14.32
CA SER A 12 51.06 17.71 13.42
C SER A 12 49.64 17.12 13.30
N PRO A 13 49.44 15.79 13.12
CA PRO A 13 48.12 15.19 13.16
C PRO A 13 47.44 15.30 14.53
N ILE A 14 48.20 15.19 15.63
CA ILE A 14 47.65 15.33 17.00
C ILE A 14 47.11 16.74 17.22
N VAL A 15 47.88 17.77 16.84
CA VAL A 15 47.44 19.17 16.92
C VAL A 15 46.26 19.43 15.99
N SER A 16 46.25 18.84 14.79
CA SER A 16 45.11 18.92 13.88
C SER A 16 43.86 18.27 14.46
N GLY A 17 43.98 17.09 15.09
CA GLY A 17 42.89 16.39 15.76
C GLY A 17 42.36 17.16 16.97
N LEU A 18 43.25 17.75 17.77
CA LEU A 18 42.88 18.62 18.89
C LEU A 18 42.06 19.83 18.45
N LYS A 19 42.34 20.41 17.28
CA LYS A 19 41.52 21.49 16.73
C LYS A 19 40.08 21.04 16.53
N HIS A 20 39.84 19.80 16.07
CA HIS A 20 38.50 19.25 15.82
C HIS A 20 37.63 19.08 17.08
N ILE A 21 38.22 19.00 18.28
CA ILE A 21 37.47 18.92 19.56
C ILE A 21 36.71 20.21 19.86
N PHE A 22 37.23 21.36 19.41
CA PHE A 22 36.63 22.66 19.65
C PHE A 22 35.66 23.11 18.55
N PHE A 23 35.49 22.33 17.48
CA PHE A 23 34.44 22.58 16.51
C PHE A 23 33.10 22.09 17.04
N ARG A 24 32.04 22.87 16.77
CA ARG A 24 30.68 22.39 17.01
C ARG A 24 30.39 21.21 16.08
N PRO A 25 29.77 20.12 16.58
CA PRO A 25 29.40 19.00 15.73
C PRO A 25 28.38 19.47 14.69
N ILE A 26 28.62 19.11 13.43
CA ILE A 26 27.69 19.34 12.31
C ILE A 26 26.53 18.31 12.35
N THR A 27 26.64 17.30 13.22
CA THR A 27 25.66 16.22 13.38
C THR A 27 24.26 16.74 13.66
N ILE A 28 23.31 16.31 12.83
CA ILE A 28 21.88 16.54 13.00
C ILE A 28 21.30 15.41 13.85
N LYS A 29 20.61 15.75 14.94
CA LYS A 29 20.04 14.76 15.87
C LYS A 29 18.68 14.26 15.37
N TYR A 30 18.69 13.39 14.35
CA TYR A 30 17.48 12.67 13.92
C TYR A 30 16.94 11.78 15.06
N PRO A 31 15.62 11.74 15.34
CA PRO A 31 14.50 12.36 14.61
C PRO A 31 14.09 13.77 15.09
N TYR A 32 14.76 14.34 16.09
CA TYR A 32 14.36 15.62 16.70
C TYR A 32 14.73 16.85 15.87
N GLU A 33 15.81 16.75 15.09
CA GLU A 33 16.26 17.77 14.15
C GLU A 33 16.17 17.22 12.72
N ARG A 34 15.62 18.01 11.80
CA ARG A 34 15.56 17.69 10.36
C ARG A 34 16.63 18.45 9.59
N THR A 35 17.02 17.90 8.44
CA THR A 35 17.97 18.56 7.54
C THR A 35 17.38 19.85 6.95
N TYR A 36 18.17 20.92 6.97
CA TYR A 36 17.76 22.25 6.51
C TYR A 36 17.62 22.37 4.99
N ASN A 37 18.22 21.45 4.23
CA ASN A 37 18.31 21.51 2.76
C ASN A 37 17.43 20.47 2.06
N ILE A 38 16.28 20.12 2.64
CA ILE A 38 15.25 19.40 1.88
C ILE A 38 14.56 20.45 1.02
N PRO A 39 14.49 20.28 -0.32
CA PRO A 39 13.68 21.17 -1.16
C PRO A 39 12.26 21.26 -0.58
N GLU A 40 11.77 22.47 -0.30
CA GLU A 40 10.38 22.66 0.13
C GLU A 40 9.39 22.22 -0.95
N SER A 41 9.83 22.25 -2.21
CA SER A 41 9.06 21.81 -3.37
C SER A 41 9.24 20.32 -3.64
N ASN A 42 8.11 19.65 -3.78
CA ASN A 42 8.00 18.29 -4.29
C ASN A 42 8.41 18.22 -5.76
N TYR A 43 8.98 17.08 -6.19
CA TYR A 43 9.23 16.84 -7.61
C TYR A 43 7.91 16.79 -8.38
N ARG A 44 7.81 17.63 -9.41
CA ARG A 44 6.60 17.76 -10.24
C ARG A 44 6.98 17.85 -11.70
N PHE A 45 6.21 17.19 -12.55
CA PHE A 45 6.33 17.31 -13.99
C PHE A 45 5.12 18.07 -14.54
N ASP A 46 5.36 19.00 -15.46
CA ASP A 46 4.33 19.76 -16.16
C ASP A 46 4.21 19.35 -17.64
N PRO A 47 3.38 18.33 -17.98
CA PRO A 47 3.12 17.91 -19.36
C PRO A 47 2.70 18.98 -20.39
N LYS A 48 2.09 20.10 -19.99
CA LYS A 48 1.65 21.20 -20.87
C LYS A 48 2.84 22.03 -21.32
N GLU A 49 3.71 22.36 -20.37
CA GLU A 49 4.93 23.12 -20.62
C GLU A 49 6.10 22.21 -21.04
N GLY A 50 5.99 20.91 -20.80
CA GLY A 50 7.05 19.92 -21.05
C GLY A 50 8.25 20.05 -20.11
N VAL A 51 8.07 20.67 -18.93
CA VAL A 51 9.15 20.99 -17.99
C VAL A 51 9.00 20.19 -16.70
N ALA A 52 10.11 19.61 -16.22
CA ALA A 52 10.21 19.01 -14.89
C ALA A 52 10.74 20.04 -13.88
N TYR A 53 10.04 20.24 -12.77
CA TYR A 53 10.51 21.03 -11.65
C TYR A 53 11.31 20.13 -10.70
N PRO A 54 12.61 20.41 -10.49
CA PRO A 54 13.41 19.65 -9.56
C PRO A 54 12.85 19.83 -8.14
N GLY A 55 12.72 18.72 -7.43
CA GLY A 55 12.16 18.70 -6.08
C GLY A 55 12.48 17.39 -5.39
N TYR A 56 11.97 17.23 -4.17
CA TYR A 56 12.19 16.01 -3.41
C TYR A 56 11.46 14.81 -4.03
N LYS A 57 12.14 13.66 -4.11
CA LYS A 57 11.64 12.40 -4.69
C LYS A 57 11.36 11.39 -3.58
N GLY A 58 10.27 11.59 -2.86
CA GLY A 58 9.82 10.67 -1.82
C GLY A 58 8.68 9.77 -2.30
N ARG A 59 7.76 9.47 -1.38
CA ARG A 59 6.55 8.68 -1.59
C ARG A 59 5.71 9.24 -2.73
N HIS A 60 5.26 8.38 -3.62
CA HIS A 60 4.35 8.73 -4.69
C HIS A 60 2.95 9.09 -4.14
N ILE A 61 2.34 10.08 -4.78
CA ILE A 61 1.00 10.58 -4.51
C ILE A 61 0.17 10.38 -5.78
N LEU A 62 -0.95 9.67 -5.66
CA LEU A 62 -1.87 9.34 -6.74
C LEU A 62 -3.16 10.16 -6.63
N TYR A 63 -3.49 10.89 -7.68
CA TYR A 63 -4.76 11.59 -7.87
C TYR A 63 -5.70 10.68 -8.67
N LEU A 64 -6.55 9.92 -7.96
CA LEU A 64 -7.50 8.98 -8.56
C LEU A 64 -8.46 9.67 -9.55
N ASP A 65 -8.83 10.91 -9.27
CA ASP A 65 -9.67 11.79 -10.09
C ASP A 65 -9.01 12.27 -11.38
N LYS A 66 -7.69 12.17 -11.50
CA LYS A 66 -6.94 12.52 -12.73
C LYS A 66 -6.47 11.28 -13.48
N CYS A 67 -6.29 10.16 -12.80
CA CYS A 67 -5.79 8.93 -13.39
C CYS A 67 -6.79 8.38 -14.43
N THR A 68 -6.31 8.08 -15.64
CA THR A 68 -7.09 7.50 -16.74
C THR A 68 -6.87 6.00 -16.92
N GLY A 69 -5.97 5.39 -16.15
CA GLY A 69 -5.63 3.97 -16.29
C GLY A 69 -4.85 3.63 -17.56
N CYS A 70 -4.18 4.60 -18.20
CA CYS A 70 -3.45 4.39 -19.47
C CYS A 70 -2.21 3.48 -19.38
N GLY A 71 -1.63 3.31 -18.19
CA GLY A 71 -0.44 2.48 -17.96
C GLY A 71 0.87 3.07 -18.48
N SER A 72 0.95 4.38 -18.74
CA SER A 72 2.22 5.01 -19.15
C SER A 72 3.29 4.96 -18.04
N CYS A 73 2.88 5.05 -16.77
CA CYS A 73 3.79 4.96 -15.63
C CYS A 73 4.42 3.57 -15.47
N ASP A 74 3.63 2.53 -15.73
CA ASP A 74 4.08 1.13 -15.74
C ASP A 74 5.12 0.89 -16.84
N ARG A 75 4.79 1.25 -18.08
CA ARG A 75 5.71 1.17 -19.23
C ARG A 75 6.99 1.99 -19.04
N ALA A 76 6.91 3.13 -18.36
CA ALA A 76 8.09 3.94 -18.05
C ALA A 76 8.97 3.32 -16.95
N CYS A 77 8.43 2.39 -16.16
CA CYS A 77 9.15 1.67 -15.10
C CYS A 77 9.76 0.35 -15.59
N GLU A 78 9.25 -0.19 -16.71
CA GLU A 78 9.83 -1.35 -17.41
C GLU A 78 11.32 -1.11 -17.73
N ASN A 79 12.14 -2.15 -17.57
CA ASN A 79 13.60 -2.11 -17.75
C ASN A 79 14.37 -1.17 -16.81
N ILE A 80 13.73 -0.63 -15.77
CA ILE A 80 14.39 0.20 -14.74
C ILE A 80 14.30 -0.46 -13.38
N SER A 81 13.08 -0.61 -12.86
CA SER A 81 12.86 -1.27 -11.57
C SER A 81 11.65 -2.18 -11.52
N GLU A 82 10.76 -2.13 -12.52
CA GLU A 82 9.54 -2.97 -12.58
C GLU A 82 8.76 -2.94 -11.25
N ALA A 83 8.68 -1.73 -10.69
CA ALA A 83 8.12 -1.46 -9.38
C ALA A 83 6.63 -1.08 -9.46
N ILE A 84 6.17 -0.66 -10.63
CA ILE A 84 4.77 -0.26 -10.86
C ILE A 84 4.02 -1.44 -11.44
N SER A 85 2.78 -1.61 -11.05
CA SER A 85 1.87 -2.56 -11.70
C SER A 85 0.47 -1.97 -11.74
N MET A 86 -0.17 -2.09 -12.90
CA MET A 86 -1.55 -1.62 -13.07
C MET A 86 -2.51 -2.65 -12.47
N VAL A 87 -3.16 -2.28 -11.37
CA VAL A 87 -4.07 -3.15 -10.60
C VAL A 87 -5.48 -2.59 -10.59
N PHE A 88 -6.45 -3.46 -10.32
CA PHE A 88 -7.83 -3.08 -10.10
C PHE A 88 -8.36 -3.74 -8.83
N GLY A 89 -9.44 -3.19 -8.30
CA GLY A 89 -10.03 -3.61 -7.05
C GLY A 89 -11.09 -4.68 -7.24
N TYR A 90 -11.18 -5.63 -6.31
CA TYR A 90 -12.27 -6.59 -6.21
C TYR A 90 -13.08 -6.39 -4.93
N ASP A 91 -14.40 -6.55 -5.04
CA ASP A 91 -15.30 -6.73 -3.91
C ASP A 91 -15.69 -8.21 -3.80
N VAL A 92 -15.66 -8.72 -2.57
CA VAL A 92 -15.99 -10.11 -2.25
C VAL A 92 -17.27 -10.11 -1.44
N SER A 93 -18.27 -10.81 -1.95
CA SER A 93 -19.60 -10.89 -1.36
C SER A 93 -20.02 -12.34 -1.20
N ILE A 94 -20.74 -12.65 -0.13
CA ILE A 94 -21.38 -13.95 0.09
C ILE A 94 -22.88 -13.77 -0.02
N LYS A 95 -23.52 -14.49 -0.93
CA LYS A 95 -24.96 -14.53 -1.09
C LYS A 95 -25.53 -15.79 -0.43
N LEU A 96 -26.54 -15.60 0.40
CA LEU A 96 -27.18 -16.62 1.21
C LEU A 96 -28.69 -16.59 0.99
N ASP A 97 -29.30 -17.77 0.87
CA ASP A 97 -30.76 -17.91 0.89
C ASP A 97 -31.30 -17.65 2.32
N ALA A 98 -32.58 -17.25 2.44
CA ALA A 98 -33.20 -16.97 3.73
C ALA A 98 -33.15 -18.13 4.74
N ASN A 99 -33.27 -19.38 4.28
CA ASN A 99 -33.17 -20.56 5.15
C ASN A 99 -31.73 -20.82 5.63
N THR A 100 -30.76 -20.56 4.76
CA THR A 100 -29.33 -20.67 5.06
C THR A 100 -28.90 -19.56 6.03
N PHE A 101 -29.41 -18.34 5.86
CA PHE A 101 -29.15 -17.22 6.77
C PHE A 101 -29.71 -17.44 8.19
N ARG A 102 -30.88 -18.08 8.32
CA ARG A 102 -31.41 -18.47 9.65
C ARG A 102 -30.49 -19.48 10.34
N ARG A 103 -30.04 -20.52 9.63
CA ARG A 103 -29.11 -21.53 10.16
C ARG A 103 -27.75 -20.96 10.52
N LEU A 104 -27.26 -19.97 9.77
CA LEU A 104 -26.07 -19.20 10.14
C LEU A 104 -26.24 -18.53 11.50
N ARG A 105 -27.40 -17.89 11.75
CA ARG A 105 -27.69 -17.24 13.04
C ARG A 105 -27.85 -18.21 14.21
N GLU A 106 -28.27 -19.44 13.93
CA GLU A 106 -28.40 -20.52 14.90
C GLU A 106 -27.04 -21.19 15.24
N GLY A 107 -25.95 -20.78 14.60
CA GLY A 107 -24.60 -21.31 14.86
C GLY A 107 -24.35 -22.69 14.25
N ALA A 108 -25.03 -23.02 13.15
CA ALA A 108 -24.83 -24.26 12.42
C ALA A 108 -23.41 -24.37 11.81
N GLU A 109 -23.07 -25.53 11.26
CA GLU A 109 -21.76 -25.82 10.65
C GLU A 109 -21.36 -24.82 9.55
N ILE A 110 -22.33 -24.14 8.94
CA ILE A 110 -22.13 -23.04 8.01
C ILE A 110 -21.43 -21.82 8.62
N SER A 111 -21.60 -21.55 9.92
CA SER A 111 -20.88 -20.45 10.62
C SER A 111 -19.38 -20.68 10.53
N LYS A 112 -18.93 -21.92 10.75
CA LYS A 112 -17.51 -22.27 10.67
C LYS A 112 -16.96 -22.15 9.26
N ALA A 113 -17.77 -22.46 8.24
CA ALA A 113 -17.37 -22.30 6.84
C ALA A 113 -17.24 -20.83 6.45
N ILE A 114 -18.18 -19.98 6.87
CA ILE A 114 -18.13 -18.54 6.62
C ILE A 114 -17.01 -17.88 7.43
N GLU A 115 -16.75 -18.32 8.67
CA GLU A 115 -15.62 -17.85 9.48
C GLU A 115 -14.27 -18.07 8.79
N VAL A 116 -14.03 -19.24 8.18
CA VAL A 116 -12.80 -19.51 7.41
C VAL A 116 -12.62 -18.50 6.27
N ILE A 117 -13.71 -18.14 5.60
CA ILE A 117 -13.68 -17.13 4.53
C ILE A 117 -13.43 -15.74 5.14
N VAL A 118 -14.16 -15.36 6.19
CA VAL A 118 -14.09 -14.03 6.83
C VAL A 118 -12.71 -13.77 7.46
N ASP A 119 -12.11 -14.77 8.11
CA ASP A 119 -10.78 -14.67 8.74
C ASP A 119 -9.71 -14.25 7.72
N ARG A 120 -9.84 -14.72 6.47
CA ARG A 120 -8.94 -14.34 5.38
C ARG A 120 -9.12 -12.91 4.88
N PHE A 121 -10.32 -12.33 5.03
CA PHE A 121 -10.68 -11.00 4.49
C PHE A 121 -10.78 -9.90 5.57
N SER A 122 -9.86 -9.94 6.55
CA SER A 122 -9.71 -8.94 7.64
C SER A 122 -10.76 -9.03 8.76
N GLY A 123 -11.29 -10.22 9.05
CA GLY A 123 -11.85 -10.57 10.36
C GLY A 123 -13.15 -9.90 10.81
N GLU A 124 -13.68 -8.93 10.05
CA GLU A 124 -14.93 -8.24 10.37
C GLU A 124 -15.94 -8.34 9.21
N LEU A 125 -17.15 -8.78 9.53
CA LEU A 125 -18.34 -8.68 8.68
C LEU A 125 -18.77 -7.20 8.61
N LYS A 126 -18.56 -6.53 7.47
CA LYS A 126 -18.71 -5.06 7.41
C LYS A 126 -20.08 -4.58 6.96
N SER A 127 -20.79 -5.31 6.09
CA SER A 127 -22.18 -4.98 5.75
C SER A 127 -22.99 -6.19 5.28
N CYS A 128 -24.26 -6.25 5.69
CA CYS A 128 -25.25 -7.22 5.23
C CYS A 128 -26.41 -6.46 4.60
N GLU A 129 -26.60 -6.62 3.29
CA GLU A 129 -27.67 -6.03 2.51
C GLU A 129 -28.72 -7.09 2.18
N HIS A 130 -29.99 -6.79 2.40
CA HIS A 130 -31.09 -7.69 2.12
C HIS A 130 -31.71 -7.34 0.76
N THR A 131 -31.59 -8.26 -0.22
CA THR A 131 -32.13 -8.07 -1.57
C THR A 131 -33.17 -9.14 -1.87
N GLY A 132 -34.44 -8.86 -1.57
CA GLY A 132 -35.55 -9.76 -1.85
C GLY A 132 -35.59 -11.00 -0.96
N GLU A 133 -35.32 -12.19 -1.51
CA GLU A 133 -35.25 -13.48 -0.77
C GLU A 133 -33.82 -13.87 -0.36
N ASN A 134 -32.82 -13.07 -0.77
CA ASN A 134 -31.40 -13.35 -0.59
C ASN A 134 -30.72 -12.30 0.30
N TYR A 135 -29.81 -12.76 1.15
CA TYR A 135 -28.93 -11.92 1.97
C TYR A 135 -27.57 -11.85 1.29
N VAL A 136 -27.08 -10.64 1.02
CA VAL A 136 -25.75 -10.40 0.45
C VAL A 136 -24.88 -9.77 1.53
N ILE A 137 -23.84 -10.49 1.92
CA ILE A 137 -22.87 -10.07 2.91
C ILE A 137 -21.62 -9.62 2.16
N ARG A 138 -21.28 -8.33 2.23
CA ARG A 138 -19.99 -7.84 1.72
C ARG A 138 -18.91 -8.00 2.78
N LEU A 139 -17.82 -8.66 2.40
CA LEU A 139 -16.71 -8.97 3.30
C LEU A 139 -15.74 -7.80 3.44
N ASN A 140 -15.51 -7.05 2.36
CA ASN A 140 -14.51 -5.99 2.32
C ASN A 140 -15.15 -4.58 2.27
N ARG A 141 -14.54 -3.62 2.97
CA ARG A 141 -14.90 -2.18 2.89
C ARG A 141 -14.14 -1.51 1.77
N ASP A 142 -12.83 -1.72 1.79
CA ASP A 142 -11.92 -1.30 0.73
C ASP A 142 -11.72 -2.46 -0.26
N PRO A 143 -11.66 -2.16 -1.56
CA PRO A 143 -11.38 -3.18 -2.56
C PRO A 143 -10.05 -3.88 -2.30
N VAL A 144 -10.03 -5.19 -2.53
CA VAL A 144 -8.80 -5.96 -2.48
C VAL A 144 -8.00 -5.67 -3.75
N PHE A 145 -6.78 -5.16 -3.59
CA PHE A 145 -5.80 -5.01 -4.66
C PHE A 145 -4.71 -6.08 -4.49
N ASN A 146 -4.26 -6.67 -5.59
CA ASN A 146 -3.14 -7.60 -5.56
C ASN A 146 -2.27 -7.42 -6.82
N TYR A 147 -1.01 -7.83 -6.72
CA TYR A 147 -0.13 -7.98 -7.86
C TYR A 147 -0.66 -9.12 -8.75
N ARG A 148 -0.75 -8.89 -10.07
CA ARG A 148 -1.40 -9.80 -11.05
C ARG A 148 -2.85 -10.08 -10.70
N CYS A 149 -3.69 -9.05 -10.82
CA CYS A 149 -5.13 -9.14 -10.58
C CYS A 149 -5.81 -10.30 -11.34
N GLU A 150 -5.29 -10.71 -12.50
CA GLU A 150 -5.81 -11.83 -13.27
C GLU A 150 -5.78 -13.17 -12.50
N VAL A 151 -4.85 -13.28 -11.55
CA VAL A 151 -4.57 -14.49 -10.75
C VAL A 151 -5.02 -14.31 -9.29
N VAL A 152 -5.63 -13.18 -8.95
CA VAL A 152 -6.16 -12.90 -7.59
C VAL A 152 -7.02 -14.04 -7.08
N TYR A 153 -7.83 -14.62 -7.95
CA TYR A 153 -8.67 -15.76 -7.62
C TYR A 153 -7.86 -16.98 -7.13
N GLU A 154 -6.85 -17.40 -7.89
CA GLU A 154 -5.99 -18.54 -7.51
C GLU A 154 -5.25 -18.22 -6.20
N ASN A 155 -4.69 -17.01 -6.09
CA ASN A 155 -3.87 -16.63 -4.94
C ASN A 155 -4.66 -16.39 -3.64
N LEU A 156 -5.94 -15.96 -3.71
CA LEU A 156 -6.73 -15.65 -2.51
C LEU A 156 -7.72 -16.73 -2.12
N LEU A 157 -8.30 -17.46 -3.07
CA LEU A 157 -9.40 -18.38 -2.80
C LEU A 157 -9.03 -19.84 -2.96
N GLU A 158 -7.95 -20.18 -3.67
CA GLU A 158 -7.60 -21.60 -3.86
C GLU A 158 -7.38 -22.32 -2.53
N ASP A 159 -6.65 -21.72 -1.60
CA ASP A 159 -6.42 -22.30 -0.27
C ASP A 159 -7.73 -22.42 0.54
N VAL A 160 -8.59 -21.41 0.47
CA VAL A 160 -9.89 -21.39 1.17
C VAL A 160 -10.82 -22.46 0.62
N LEU A 161 -10.93 -22.57 -0.70
CA LEU A 161 -11.75 -23.57 -1.38
C LEU A 161 -11.21 -24.99 -1.14
N ARG A 162 -9.89 -25.16 -1.11
CA ARG A 162 -9.25 -26.44 -0.73
C ARG A 162 -9.59 -26.82 0.70
N GLU A 163 -9.50 -25.88 1.66
CA GLU A 163 -9.87 -26.14 3.06
C GLU A 163 -11.35 -26.53 3.20
N LEU A 164 -12.24 -25.84 2.49
CA LEU A 164 -13.67 -26.17 2.47
C LEU A 164 -13.92 -27.56 1.86
N THR A 165 -13.21 -27.92 0.80
CA THR A 165 -13.29 -29.26 0.18
C THR A 165 -12.85 -30.35 1.15
N VAL A 166 -11.75 -30.13 1.90
CA VAL A 166 -11.29 -31.05 2.95
C VAL A 166 -12.33 -31.22 4.06
N LYS A 167 -13.08 -30.15 4.39
CA LYS A 167 -14.19 -30.18 5.36
C LYS A 167 -15.49 -30.76 4.80
N GLY A 168 -15.48 -31.27 3.55
CA GLY A 168 -16.60 -31.96 2.92
C GLY A 168 -17.61 -31.05 2.24
N TRP A 169 -17.25 -29.81 1.91
CA TRP A 169 -18.10 -28.91 1.11
C TRP A 169 -17.84 -29.14 -0.38
N ALA A 170 -18.91 -29.26 -1.16
CA ALA A 170 -18.84 -29.31 -2.61
C ALA A 170 -18.70 -27.89 -3.16
N VAL A 171 -17.66 -27.63 -3.95
CA VAL A 171 -17.39 -26.34 -4.59
C VAL A 171 -17.61 -26.49 -6.09
N GLU A 172 -18.49 -25.68 -6.66
CA GLU A 172 -18.80 -25.64 -8.08
C GLU A 172 -18.62 -24.21 -8.62
N LEU A 173 -17.88 -24.08 -9.72
CA LEU A 173 -17.71 -22.80 -10.42
C LEU A 173 -18.89 -22.60 -11.38
N ILE A 174 -19.80 -21.66 -11.06
CA ILE A 174 -20.99 -21.38 -11.87
C ILE A 174 -20.65 -20.45 -13.04
N GLU A 175 -19.90 -19.38 -12.75
CA GLU A 175 -19.58 -18.35 -13.73
C GLU A 175 -18.10 -17.98 -13.62
N TYR A 176 -17.43 -18.00 -14.76
CA TYR A 176 -16.06 -17.54 -14.93
C TYR A 176 -16.02 -16.49 -16.03
N LYS A 177 -16.03 -15.22 -15.64
CA LYS A 177 -15.69 -14.11 -16.51
C LYS A 177 -14.34 -13.56 -16.06
N PRO A 178 -13.25 -13.85 -16.81
CA PRO A 178 -11.94 -13.32 -16.49
C PRO A 178 -12.02 -11.80 -16.23
N VAL A 179 -11.33 -11.32 -15.19
CA VAL A 179 -11.24 -9.89 -14.82
C VAL A 179 -12.53 -9.26 -14.28
N GLU A 180 -13.72 -9.70 -14.70
CA GLU A 180 -15.00 -9.05 -14.35
C GLU A 180 -15.68 -9.66 -13.13
N SER A 181 -16.02 -10.96 -13.18
CA SER A 181 -16.72 -11.62 -12.08
C SER A 181 -16.51 -13.13 -12.05
N MET A 182 -16.52 -13.68 -10.84
CA MET A 182 -16.52 -15.12 -10.61
C MET A 182 -17.56 -15.49 -9.56
N ARG A 183 -18.28 -16.58 -9.81
CA ARG A 183 -19.30 -17.10 -8.89
C ARG A 183 -19.02 -18.56 -8.53
N PHE A 184 -18.88 -18.81 -7.23
CA PHE A 184 -18.71 -20.14 -6.67
C PHE A 184 -19.96 -20.53 -5.91
N LYS A 185 -20.54 -21.67 -6.27
CA LYS A 185 -21.53 -22.35 -5.43
C LYS A 185 -20.79 -23.22 -4.44
N ILE A 186 -21.10 -23.06 -3.17
CA ILE A 186 -20.56 -23.92 -2.12
C ILE A 186 -21.74 -24.54 -1.40
N GLY A 187 -21.77 -25.87 -1.37
CA GLY A 187 -22.89 -26.63 -0.84
C GLY A 187 -22.45 -27.78 0.07
N LYS A 188 -23.16 -27.98 1.18
CA LYS A 188 -23.06 -29.16 2.02
C LYS A 188 -24.44 -29.46 2.61
N ASP A 189 -24.94 -30.67 2.38
CA ASP A 189 -26.27 -31.11 2.78
C ASP A 189 -27.39 -30.17 2.29
N ALA A 190 -28.07 -29.47 3.21
CA ALA A 190 -29.12 -28.52 2.89
C ALA A 190 -28.61 -27.07 2.82
N ASP A 191 -27.36 -26.79 3.18
CA ASP A 191 -26.76 -25.46 3.22
C ASP A 191 -26.06 -25.14 1.91
N VAL A 192 -26.53 -24.10 1.24
CA VAL A 192 -25.96 -23.60 -0.02
C VAL A 192 -25.72 -22.11 0.11
N PHE A 193 -24.50 -21.68 -0.24
CA PHE A 193 -24.14 -20.27 -0.33
C PHE A 193 -23.31 -20.01 -1.58
N GLU A 194 -23.43 -18.80 -2.10
CA GLU A 194 -22.69 -18.37 -3.29
C GLU A 194 -21.63 -17.34 -2.87
N VAL A 195 -20.37 -17.59 -3.24
CA VAL A 195 -19.32 -16.57 -3.12
C VAL A 195 -19.22 -15.86 -4.47
N LEU A 196 -19.45 -14.56 -4.44
CA LEU A 196 -19.41 -13.66 -5.58
C LEU A 196 -18.20 -12.75 -5.45
N ILE A 197 -17.38 -12.73 -6.49
CA ILE A 197 -16.27 -11.79 -6.63
C ILE A 197 -16.61 -10.92 -7.81
N GLU A 198 -16.65 -9.61 -7.60
CA GLU A 198 -16.91 -8.64 -8.66
C GLU A 198 -15.81 -7.60 -8.68
N LYS A 199 -15.38 -7.24 -9.88
CA LYS A 199 -14.50 -6.10 -10.06
C LYS A 199 -15.22 -4.84 -9.62
N ARG A 200 -14.61 -4.09 -8.71
CA ARG A 200 -15.13 -2.82 -8.24
C ARG A 200 -14.92 -1.74 -9.28
N ASP A 201 -16.02 -1.10 -9.69
CA ASP A 201 -15.97 0.12 -10.47
C ASP A 201 -16.09 1.34 -9.56
N PHE A 202 -15.16 2.29 -9.70
CA PHE A 202 -15.17 3.56 -8.98
C PHE A 202 -15.92 4.67 -9.74
N GLU A 203 -16.47 4.37 -10.92
CA GLU A 203 -17.33 5.26 -11.72
C GLU A 203 -16.68 6.59 -12.12
N PHE A 204 -15.35 6.61 -12.24
CA PHE A 204 -14.63 7.79 -12.69
C PHE A 204 -14.81 8.00 -14.20
N LYS A 205 -15.29 9.19 -14.60
CA LYS A 205 -15.54 9.54 -16.01
C LYS A 205 -14.33 9.29 -16.92
N GLN A 206 -13.14 9.58 -16.41
CA GLN A 206 -11.88 9.48 -17.11
C GLN A 206 -11.24 8.07 -17.06
N ASN A 207 -11.66 7.21 -16.12
CA ASN A 207 -11.14 5.86 -15.96
C ASN A 207 -12.28 4.83 -15.86
N LYS A 208 -12.89 4.53 -17.00
CA LYS A 208 -13.98 3.54 -17.13
C LYS A 208 -13.56 2.11 -16.78
N ARG A 209 -12.25 1.84 -16.76
CA ARG A 209 -11.75 0.49 -16.45
C ARG A 209 -11.44 0.32 -14.97
N SER A 210 -11.42 1.41 -14.19
CA SER A 210 -11.07 1.39 -12.77
C SER A 210 -9.74 0.68 -12.46
N ILE A 211 -8.74 0.89 -13.33
CA ILE A 211 -7.37 0.35 -13.18
C ILE A 211 -6.44 1.49 -12.77
N PHE A 212 -5.63 1.26 -11.74
CA PHE A 212 -4.75 2.25 -11.13
C PHE A 212 -3.36 1.65 -10.84
N PRO A 213 -2.30 2.48 -10.77
CA PRO A 213 -0.97 1.97 -10.43
C PRO A 213 -0.88 1.60 -8.94
N ALA A 214 -0.34 0.42 -8.65
CA ALA A 214 0.25 0.05 -7.37
C ALA A 214 1.79 0.13 -7.49
N ILE A 215 2.47 0.39 -6.37
CA ILE A 215 3.93 0.59 -6.35
C ILE A 215 4.57 -0.28 -5.27
N ASP A 216 5.56 -1.09 -5.68
CA ASP A 216 6.47 -1.82 -4.79
C ASP A 216 7.66 -0.93 -4.42
N TYR A 217 7.65 -0.37 -3.21
CA TYR A 217 8.75 0.43 -2.69
C TYR A 217 10.01 -0.38 -2.38
N GLY A 218 9.90 -1.71 -2.25
CA GLY A 218 11.06 -2.59 -2.15
C GLY A 218 11.82 -2.75 -3.46
N ARG A 219 11.23 -2.36 -4.60
CA ARG A 219 11.89 -2.34 -5.92
C ARG A 219 12.14 -0.92 -6.44
N CYS A 220 11.28 0.03 -6.11
CA CYS A 220 11.35 1.40 -6.62
C CYS A 220 12.71 2.05 -6.34
N VAL A 221 13.32 2.62 -7.39
CA VAL A 221 14.60 3.36 -7.31
C VAL A 221 14.42 4.88 -7.23
N PHE A 222 13.18 5.36 -7.08
CA PHE A 222 12.83 6.79 -6.96
C PHE A 222 13.40 7.67 -8.08
N CYS A 223 13.51 7.14 -9.31
CA CYS A 223 14.04 7.88 -10.45
C CYS A 223 13.09 8.99 -10.95
N GLY A 224 11.77 8.82 -10.78
CA GLY A 224 10.74 9.80 -11.15
C GLY A 224 10.20 9.71 -12.58
N PHE A 225 10.70 8.79 -13.41
CA PHE A 225 10.24 8.70 -14.80
C PHE A 225 8.76 8.33 -14.93
N CYS A 226 8.20 7.62 -13.96
CA CYS A 226 6.75 7.33 -13.93
C CYS A 226 5.90 8.60 -13.76
N VAL A 227 6.40 9.62 -13.05
CA VAL A 227 5.77 10.93 -12.90
C VAL A 227 5.89 11.71 -14.21
N ASP A 228 7.08 11.69 -14.82
CA ASP A 228 7.34 12.38 -16.10
C ASP A 228 6.52 11.77 -17.25
N ALA A 229 6.34 10.46 -17.24
CA ALA A 229 5.57 9.75 -18.25
C ALA A 229 4.05 9.92 -18.08
N CYS A 230 3.56 10.55 -17.00
CA CYS A 230 2.13 10.70 -16.76
C CYS A 230 1.55 11.91 -17.52
N PRO A 231 0.76 11.70 -18.59
CA PRO A 231 0.23 12.82 -19.39
C PRO A 231 -0.87 13.62 -18.67
N PHE A 232 -1.47 13.05 -17.61
CA PHE A 232 -2.60 13.64 -16.88
C PHE A 232 -2.22 14.14 -15.49
N TYR A 233 -0.92 14.17 -15.14
CA TYR A 233 -0.45 14.62 -13.81
C TYR A 233 -1.15 13.89 -12.67
N ALA A 234 -1.49 12.63 -12.90
CA ALA A 234 -2.20 11.82 -11.93
C ALA A 234 -1.25 11.27 -10.86
N LEU A 235 0.05 11.20 -11.15
CA LEU A 235 1.08 10.71 -10.25
C LEU A 235 2.09 11.82 -10.00
N GLU A 236 2.38 12.11 -8.72
CA GLU A 236 3.42 13.04 -8.28
C GLU A 236 4.34 12.35 -7.26
N MET A 237 5.54 12.87 -7.03
CA MET A 237 6.37 12.43 -5.90
C MET A 237 6.29 13.44 -4.78
N GLY A 238 5.91 12.98 -3.59
CA GLY A 238 5.79 13.77 -2.38
C GLY A 238 7.09 13.86 -1.56
N PRO A 239 7.03 14.51 -0.39
CA PRO A 239 8.20 14.77 0.44
C PRO A 239 8.52 13.63 1.43
N SER A 240 7.61 12.66 1.61
CA SER A 240 7.76 11.62 2.61
C SER A 240 8.83 10.61 2.19
N PHE A 241 9.86 10.42 3.00
CA PHE A 241 10.93 9.44 2.78
C PHE A 241 11.01 8.35 3.84
N GLU A 242 10.27 8.49 4.94
CA GLU A 242 10.25 7.58 6.07
C GLU A 242 9.31 6.39 5.77
N LEU A 243 9.65 5.60 4.73
CA LEU A 243 8.83 4.49 4.22
C LEU A 243 9.29 3.11 4.73
N SER A 244 10.08 3.08 5.80
CA SER A 244 10.60 1.82 6.36
C SER A 244 9.48 0.97 6.94
N SER A 245 9.50 -0.32 6.62
CA SER A 245 8.64 -1.34 7.22
C SER A 245 9.49 -2.54 7.68
N LEU A 246 8.92 -3.37 8.56
CA LEU A 246 9.48 -4.64 9.02
C LEU A 246 9.25 -5.78 8.02
N GLU A 247 8.20 -5.69 7.20
CA GLU A 247 7.78 -6.75 6.27
C GLU A 247 7.81 -6.23 4.82
N ARG A 248 8.07 -7.15 3.87
CA ARG A 248 8.18 -6.76 2.45
C ARG A 248 6.80 -6.41 1.88
N GLU A 249 5.78 -7.09 2.34
CA GLU A 249 4.39 -6.99 1.90
C GLU A 249 3.83 -5.60 2.19
N GLU A 250 4.24 -4.99 3.31
CA GLU A 250 3.87 -3.62 3.69
C GLU A 250 4.53 -2.54 2.80
N LEU A 251 5.58 -2.88 2.05
CA LEU A 251 6.18 -1.98 1.05
C LEU A 251 5.41 -1.97 -0.27
N LEU A 252 4.41 -2.85 -0.43
CA LEU A 252 3.52 -2.88 -1.59
C LEU A 252 2.34 -1.93 -1.37
N TYR A 253 2.45 -0.72 -1.92
CA TYR A 253 1.41 0.28 -1.71
C TYR A 253 0.32 0.12 -2.77
N THR A 254 -0.89 -0.12 -2.30
CA THR A 254 -2.11 -0.19 -3.12
C THR A 254 -2.48 1.20 -3.67
N PRO A 255 -3.31 1.30 -4.72
CA PRO A 255 -3.76 2.59 -5.25
C PRO A 255 -4.44 3.48 -4.21
N LEU A 256 -5.22 2.88 -3.29
CA LEU A 256 -5.80 3.62 -2.17
C LEU A 256 -4.72 4.11 -1.23
N MET A 257 -3.71 3.27 -0.94
CA MET A 257 -2.54 3.65 -0.17
C MET A 257 -1.64 4.68 -0.86
N LEU A 258 -1.80 4.94 -2.15
CA LEU A 258 -1.08 6.03 -2.84
C LEU A 258 -1.91 7.29 -2.94
N SER A 259 -3.22 7.20 -2.70
CA SER A 259 -4.14 8.30 -2.98
C SER A 259 -3.76 9.57 -2.21
N SER A 260 -3.93 10.74 -2.83
CA SER A 260 -3.61 12.02 -2.20
C SER A 260 -4.43 12.33 -0.94
N LYS A 261 -5.54 11.64 -0.74
CA LYS A 261 -6.28 11.63 0.53
C LYS A 261 -5.60 10.68 1.51
N PHE A 262 -4.48 11.09 2.10
CA PHE A 262 -3.82 10.31 3.15
C PHE A 262 -3.98 10.92 4.53
N PHE A 263 -4.49 10.10 5.46
CA PHE A 263 -4.47 10.34 6.89
C PHE A 263 -3.03 10.58 7.34
N GLU A 264 -2.77 11.75 7.89
CA GLU A 264 -1.49 12.07 8.50
C GLU A 264 -1.31 11.18 9.74
N THR A 265 -0.51 10.11 9.63
CA THR A 265 0.09 9.52 10.82
C THR A 265 1.22 10.47 11.23
N HIS A 266 0.86 11.52 11.97
CA HIS A 266 1.86 12.27 12.70
C HIS A 266 2.60 11.29 13.63
N PRO A 267 3.94 11.38 13.74
CA PRO A 267 4.63 10.69 14.82
C PRO A 267 4.01 11.14 16.16
N PRO A 268 3.95 10.25 17.18
CA PRO A 268 3.27 10.54 18.43
C PRO A 268 3.72 11.88 18.99
N GLU A 269 2.77 12.74 19.33
CA GLU A 269 3.06 14.05 19.90
C GLU A 269 3.90 13.87 21.17
N THR A 270 5.17 14.29 21.12
CA THR A 270 6.04 14.25 22.30
C THR A 270 5.46 15.12 23.40
N THR A 271 5.49 14.59 24.62
CA THR A 271 4.89 15.23 25.80
C THR A 271 5.68 16.50 26.13
N TRP A 272 5.05 17.51 26.73
CA TRP A 272 5.71 18.77 27.10
C TRP A 272 6.97 18.56 27.97
N SER A 273 6.98 17.52 28.81
CA SER A 273 8.13 17.11 29.62
C SER A 273 9.35 16.70 28.78
N GLU A 274 9.14 15.99 27.66
CA GLU A 274 10.20 15.54 26.77
C GLU A 274 10.80 16.71 25.97
N LYS A 275 9.95 17.63 25.49
CA LYS A 275 10.39 18.87 24.84
C LYS A 275 11.23 19.74 25.80
N THR A 276 10.85 19.78 27.07
CA THR A 276 11.53 20.54 28.11
C THR A 276 12.89 19.94 28.46
N LEU A 277 13.00 18.61 28.55
CA LEU A 277 14.27 17.90 28.77
C LEU A 277 15.27 18.09 27.62
N ILE A 278 14.79 18.14 26.38
CA ILE A 278 15.63 18.40 25.20
C ILE A 278 16.18 19.83 25.23
N LEU A 279 15.36 20.82 25.62
CA LEU A 279 15.78 22.22 25.79
C LEU A 279 16.84 22.38 26.88
N PHE A 280 16.67 21.72 28.04
CA PHE A 280 17.66 21.80 29.13
C PHE A 280 18.97 21.06 28.82
N ARG A 281 18.96 20.00 27.99
CA ARG A 281 20.19 19.35 27.49
C ARG A 281 20.95 20.16 26.44
N ARG A 282 20.36 21.22 25.88
CA ARG A 282 20.99 22.10 24.87
C ARG A 282 21.91 23.17 25.47
N TYR A 283 21.77 23.46 26.76
CA TYR A 283 22.51 24.50 27.48
C TYR A 283 23.52 23.95 28.50
N ARG A 284 23.89 22.68 28.39
CA ARG A 284 24.94 22.05 29.21
C ARG A 284 26.14 21.68 28.36
#